data_AF-A0A3R7VER3-F1
#
_entry.id   AF-A0A3R7VER3-F1
#
_cell.length_a   1.000
_cell.length_b   1.000
_cell.length_c   1.000
_cell.angle_alpha   90.00
_cell.angle_beta   90.00
_cell.angle_gamma   90.00
#
_symmetry.space_group_name_H-M   'P 1'
#
loop_
_entity.id
_entity.type
_entity.pdbx_description
1 polymer ?
#
loop_
_entity_poly.entity_id
_entity_poly.type
_entity_poly.pdbx_seq_one_letter_code
_entity_poly.pdbx_strand_id
1 'polypeptide(L)'
;MDFIREELLENGWLSPADMSLLEIASDPADARDRVLRFYRVYHSCRYVRDEFVIRLKRRLTEPERADLEARFSILAKDGALRSSGPLDGEEEHLDLPRLHFASKRRDFGVLRQLIDAINDLDPVPAADPA
;
A
#
# COMPACT_ATOMS: atom_id res chain seq x y z
N MET A 1 1.80 -5.69 22.08
CA MET A 1 2.62 -6.02 20.91
C MET A 1 3.79 -6.94 21.25
N ASP A 2 4.16 -7.01 22.52
CA ASP A 2 5.36 -7.72 22.98
C ASP A 2 5.33 -9.21 22.64
N PHE A 3 4.21 -9.90 22.87
CA PHE A 3 4.04 -11.30 22.43
C PHE A 3 4.27 -11.53 20.92
N ILE A 4 3.78 -10.65 20.05
CA ILE A 4 3.96 -10.81 18.58
C ILE A 4 5.43 -10.58 18.21
N ARG A 5 6.10 -9.65 18.86
CA ARG A 5 7.51 -9.35 18.63
C ARG A 5 8.41 -10.47 19.18
N GLU A 6 8.23 -10.83 20.43
CA GLU A 6 9.09 -11.77 21.16
C GLU A 6 8.85 -13.21 20.67
N GLU A 7 7.60 -13.63 20.49
CA GLU A 7 7.33 -15.05 20.19
C GLU A 7 7.26 -15.35 18.70
N LEU A 8 6.90 -14.38 17.85
CA LEU A 8 6.72 -14.63 16.41
C LEU A 8 7.82 -14.02 15.55
N LEU A 9 8.28 -12.80 15.86
CA LEU A 9 9.35 -12.16 15.09
C LEU A 9 10.74 -12.70 15.47
N GLU A 10 11.08 -12.79 16.76
CA GLU A 10 12.41 -13.27 17.18
C GLU A 10 12.65 -14.75 16.86
N ASN A 11 11.58 -15.54 16.86
CA ASN A 11 11.62 -16.95 16.45
C ASN A 11 11.56 -17.14 14.92
N GLY A 12 11.48 -16.06 14.13
CA GLY A 12 11.50 -16.09 12.66
C GLY A 12 10.21 -16.55 11.98
N TRP A 13 9.09 -16.57 12.71
CA TRP A 13 7.77 -16.92 12.17
C TRP A 13 7.11 -15.76 11.43
N LEU A 14 7.57 -14.53 11.69
CA LEU A 14 7.22 -13.32 10.95
C LEU A 14 8.48 -12.66 10.41
N SER A 15 8.37 -12.00 9.26
CA SER A 15 9.40 -11.07 8.80
C SER A 15 9.26 -9.72 9.51
N PRO A 16 10.33 -8.91 9.61
CA PRO A 16 10.23 -7.55 10.14
C PRO A 16 9.19 -6.69 9.41
N ALA A 17 8.98 -6.94 8.11
CA ALA A 17 7.98 -6.24 7.32
C ALA A 17 6.55 -6.59 7.72
N ASP A 18 6.29 -7.79 8.24
CA ASP A 18 4.94 -8.21 8.63
C ASP A 18 4.40 -7.44 9.83
N MET A 19 5.28 -6.78 10.60
CA MET A 19 4.86 -5.85 11.64
C MET A 19 4.05 -4.66 11.09
N SER A 20 4.19 -4.33 9.80
CA SER A 20 3.37 -3.30 9.15
C SER A 20 1.90 -3.72 8.98
N LEU A 21 1.59 -5.02 9.06
CA LEU A 21 0.22 -5.53 8.92
C LEU A 21 -0.64 -5.27 10.16
N LEU A 22 -0.04 -4.83 11.26
CA LEU A 22 -0.71 -4.67 12.54
C LEU A 22 -0.50 -3.26 13.08
N GLU A 23 -1.60 -2.61 13.43
CA GLU A 23 -1.60 -1.29 14.05
C GLU A 23 -2.55 -1.30 15.25
N ILE A 24 -2.08 -0.77 16.39
CA ILE A 24 -2.91 -0.60 17.59
C ILE A 24 -3.13 0.90 17.77
N ALA A 25 -4.39 1.30 17.75
CA ALA A 25 -4.79 2.67 18.06
C ALA A 25 -4.85 2.90 19.58
N SER A 26 -4.46 4.09 20.02
CA SER A 26 -4.52 4.48 21.45
C SER A 26 -5.94 4.78 21.92
N ASP A 27 -6.78 5.29 21.02
CA ASP A 27 -8.13 5.75 21.28
C ASP A 27 -8.95 5.80 19.97
N PRO A 28 -10.27 6.07 20.04
CA PRO A 28 -11.12 6.13 18.85
C PRO A 28 -10.73 7.20 17.82
N ALA A 29 -10.15 8.33 18.24
CA ALA A 29 -9.75 9.39 17.31
C ALA A 29 -8.49 8.99 16.53
N ASP A 30 -7.50 8.40 17.20
CA ASP A 30 -6.33 7.79 16.55
C ASP A 30 -6.76 6.69 15.56
N ALA A 31 -7.69 5.82 15.95
CA ALA A 31 -8.22 4.78 15.06
C ALA A 31 -8.86 5.37 13.80
N ARG A 32 -9.67 6.44 13.94
CA ARG A 32 -10.26 7.17 12.82
C ARG A 32 -9.18 7.71 11.89
N ASP A 33 -8.17 8.40 12.44
CA ASP A 33 -7.15 9.08 11.65
C ASP A 33 -6.28 8.08 10.87
N ARG A 34 -5.99 6.91 11.46
CA ARG A 34 -5.31 5.82 10.76
C ARG A 34 -6.12 5.26 9.59
N VAL A 35 -7.42 5.04 9.78
CA VAL A 35 -8.31 4.57 8.70
C VAL A 35 -8.41 5.61 7.58
N LEU A 36 -8.54 6.90 7.93
CA LEU A 36 -8.58 7.99 6.95
C LEU A 36 -7.26 8.09 6.18
N ARG A 37 -6.11 7.98 6.86
CA ARG A 37 -4.79 7.92 6.20
C ARG A 37 -4.69 6.72 5.27
N PHE A 38 -5.13 5.54 5.69
CA PHE A 38 -5.05 4.31 4.89
C PHE A 38 -5.82 4.41 3.56
N TYR A 39 -6.93 5.15 3.52
CA TYR A 39 -7.72 5.35 2.31
C TYR A 39 -7.48 6.73 1.66
N ARG A 40 -6.37 7.42 1.94
CA ARG A 40 -6.17 8.79 1.44
C ARG A 40 -5.95 8.82 -0.08
N VAL A 41 -4.96 8.09 -0.55
CA VAL A 41 -4.65 7.93 -1.98
C VAL A 41 -5.06 6.53 -2.44
N TYR A 42 -4.88 5.52 -1.60
CA TYR A 42 -5.34 4.17 -1.86
C TYR A 42 -6.87 4.08 -1.85
N HIS A 43 -7.43 3.35 -2.82
CA HIS A 43 -8.86 3.02 -2.87
C HIS A 43 -9.11 1.54 -2.57
N SER A 44 -8.55 0.66 -3.41
CA SER A 44 -8.70 -0.79 -3.28
C SER A 44 -7.61 -1.51 -4.07
N CYS A 45 -7.52 -2.83 -3.93
CA CYS A 45 -6.64 -3.65 -4.75
C CYS A 45 -7.33 -4.96 -5.18
N ARG A 46 -6.85 -5.55 -6.28
CA ARG A 46 -7.28 -6.87 -6.75
C ARG A 46 -6.19 -7.55 -7.57
N TYR A 47 -6.34 -8.85 -7.75
CA TYR A 47 -5.61 -9.56 -8.81
C TYR A 47 -6.40 -9.51 -10.13
N VAL A 48 -5.69 -9.21 -11.22
CA VAL A 48 -6.17 -9.37 -12.60
C VAL A 48 -5.17 -10.29 -13.31
N ARG A 49 -5.53 -11.57 -13.43
CA ARG A 49 -4.59 -12.64 -13.86
C ARG A 49 -3.35 -12.67 -12.94
N ASP A 50 -2.18 -12.28 -13.45
CA ASP A 50 -0.92 -12.23 -12.71
C ASP A 50 -0.53 -10.84 -12.21
N GLU A 51 -1.28 -9.81 -12.59
CA GLU A 51 -1.07 -8.44 -12.13
C GLU A 51 -1.77 -8.24 -10.78
N PHE A 52 -1.03 -7.68 -9.82
CA PHE A 52 -1.64 -7.07 -8.65
C PHE A 52 -1.90 -5.60 -8.97
N VAL A 53 -3.17 -5.22 -8.93
CA VAL A 53 -3.65 -3.90 -9.33
C VAL A 53 -4.08 -3.15 -8.08
N ILE A 54 -3.47 -2.00 -7.83
CA ILE A 54 -3.85 -1.03 -6.81
C ILE A 54 -4.59 0.11 -7.50
N ARG A 55 -5.82 0.36 -7.08
CA ARG A 55 -6.62 1.51 -7.52
C ARG A 55 -6.34 2.70 -6.62
N LEU A 56 -6.14 3.85 -7.25
CA LEU A 56 -5.73 5.09 -6.59
C LEU A 56 -6.79 6.16 -6.81
N LYS A 57 -6.99 7.04 -5.83
CA LYS A 57 -7.91 8.19 -5.90
C LYS A 57 -7.34 9.34 -6.74
N ARG A 58 -6.02 9.36 -6.98
CA ARG A 58 -5.34 10.33 -7.85
C ARG A 58 -4.25 9.67 -8.68
N ARG A 59 -3.88 10.30 -9.79
CA ARG A 59 -2.75 9.84 -10.62
C ARG A 59 -1.45 10.09 -9.86
N LEU A 60 -0.53 9.14 -9.96
CA LEU A 60 0.86 9.36 -9.58
C LEU A 60 1.56 10.12 -10.69
N THR A 61 2.42 11.05 -10.30
CA THR A 61 3.41 11.63 -11.21
C THR A 61 4.51 10.60 -11.52
N GLU A 62 5.23 10.77 -12.62
CA GLU A 62 6.35 9.88 -12.96
C GLU A 62 7.43 9.82 -11.86
N PRO A 63 7.85 10.93 -11.22
CA PRO A 63 8.79 10.88 -10.11
C PRO A 63 8.28 10.07 -8.90
N GLU A 64 7.01 10.22 -8.54
CA GLU A 64 6.40 9.44 -7.44
C GLU A 64 6.38 7.94 -7.77
N ARG A 65 5.97 7.57 -9.00
CA ARG A 65 6.00 6.16 -9.45
C ARG A 65 7.42 5.61 -9.42
N ALA A 66 8.40 6.36 -9.90
CA ALA A 66 9.80 5.93 -9.95
C ALA A 66 10.41 5.74 -8.56
N ASP A 67 10.09 6.59 -7.59
CA ASP A 67 10.49 6.40 -6.18
C ASP A 67 9.89 5.11 -5.61
N LEU A 68 8.58 4.89 -5.81
CA LEU A 68 7.93 3.66 -5.37
C LEU A 68 8.54 2.42 -6.03
N GLU A 69 8.84 2.46 -7.33
CA GLU A 69 9.49 1.35 -8.05
C GLU A 69 10.86 1.05 -7.45
N ALA A 70 11.70 2.07 -7.22
CA ALA A 70 13.02 1.89 -6.64
C ALA A 70 12.97 1.21 -5.27
N ARG A 71 11.96 1.55 -4.45
CA ARG A 71 11.79 1.03 -3.08
C ARG A 71 11.11 -0.34 -3.02
N PHE A 72 10.19 -0.61 -3.94
CA PHE A 72 9.26 -1.75 -3.85
C PHE A 72 9.33 -2.72 -5.03
N SER A 73 10.33 -2.58 -5.92
CA SER A 73 10.59 -3.51 -7.05
C SER A 73 10.65 -4.98 -6.64
N ILE A 74 11.02 -5.29 -5.38
CA ILE A 74 11.02 -6.65 -4.84
C ILE A 74 9.64 -7.33 -4.93
N LEU A 75 8.54 -6.59 -4.92
CA LEU A 75 7.18 -7.12 -5.04
C LEU A 75 6.86 -7.63 -6.46
N ALA A 76 7.53 -7.07 -7.46
CA ALA A 76 7.31 -7.38 -8.87
C ALA A 76 8.23 -8.50 -9.35
N LYS A 77 7.71 -9.42 -10.18
CA LYS A 77 8.47 -10.51 -10.82
C LYS A 77 9.61 -9.96 -11.71
N ASP A 78 9.35 -8.85 -12.39
CA ASP A 78 10.26 -8.18 -13.32
C ASP A 78 10.86 -6.87 -12.75
N GLY A 79 10.56 -6.56 -11.49
CA GLY A 79 11.02 -5.34 -10.81
C GLY A 79 10.26 -4.06 -11.20
N ALA A 80 9.25 -4.13 -12.07
CA ALA A 80 8.62 -2.94 -12.64
C ALA A 80 7.23 -2.65 -12.04
N LEU A 81 7.01 -1.40 -11.66
CA LEU A 81 5.75 -0.84 -11.20
C LEU A 81 5.20 0.13 -12.26
N ARG A 82 3.98 -0.13 -12.73
CA ARG A 82 3.38 0.55 -13.89
C ARG A 82 2.17 1.37 -13.48
N SER A 83 2.05 2.57 -14.04
CA SER A 83 0.85 3.40 -13.90
C SER A 83 -0.01 3.31 -15.16
N SER A 84 -1.31 3.10 -15.02
CA SER A 84 -2.23 2.96 -16.16
C SER A 84 -3.70 3.28 -15.79
N GLY A 85 -4.60 3.08 -16.76
CA GLY A 85 -6.05 3.01 -16.52
C GLY A 85 -6.48 1.58 -16.14
N PRO A 86 -7.75 1.19 -16.37
CA PRO A 86 -8.19 -0.17 -16.11
C PRO A 86 -7.43 -1.19 -16.95
N LEU A 87 -7.15 -2.34 -16.37
CA LEU A 87 -6.69 -3.52 -17.10
C LEU A 87 -7.90 -4.27 -17.66
N ASP A 88 -7.68 -5.01 -18.76
CA ASP A 88 -8.69 -5.87 -19.35
C ASP A 88 -9.23 -6.89 -18.32
N GLY A 89 -10.55 -6.91 -18.13
CA GLY A 89 -11.25 -7.76 -17.16
C GLY A 89 -11.60 -7.06 -15.84
N GLU A 90 -11.28 -5.77 -15.70
CA GLU A 90 -11.86 -4.94 -14.65
C GLU A 90 -13.24 -4.39 -15.08
N GLU A 91 -14.21 -4.43 -14.17
CA GLU A 91 -15.59 -3.97 -14.43
C GLU A 91 -16.04 -2.83 -13.50
N GLU A 92 -15.32 -2.60 -12.41
CA GLU A 92 -15.65 -1.60 -11.39
C GLU A 92 -14.63 -0.47 -11.38
N HIS A 93 -15.02 0.71 -10.90
CA HIS A 93 -14.17 1.90 -10.69
C HIS A 93 -13.23 2.18 -11.88
N LEU A 94 -13.78 2.17 -13.10
CA LEU A 94 -13.02 2.29 -14.34
C LEU A 94 -12.37 3.67 -14.53
N ASP A 95 -12.87 4.67 -13.83
CA ASP A 95 -12.39 6.05 -13.80
C ASP A 95 -11.10 6.25 -12.96
N LEU A 96 -10.79 5.36 -12.01
CA LEU A 96 -9.68 5.55 -11.08
C LEU A 96 -8.32 5.16 -11.67
N PRO A 97 -7.22 5.90 -11.44
CA PRO A 97 -5.88 5.47 -11.87
C PRO A 97 -5.39 4.18 -11.19
N ARG A 98 -4.51 3.45 -11.87
CA ARG A 98 -3.92 2.18 -11.38
C ARG A 98 -2.43 2.34 -11.17
N LEU A 99 -1.93 1.71 -10.11
CA LEU A 99 -0.54 1.25 -9.99
C LEU A 99 -0.58 -0.27 -9.98
N HIS A 100 0.15 -0.93 -10.87
CA HIS A 100 0.11 -2.39 -10.97
C HIS A 100 1.47 -3.00 -11.32
N PHE A 101 1.62 -4.27 -10.97
CA PHE A 101 2.83 -5.05 -11.24
C PHE A 101 2.55 -6.55 -11.22
N ALA A 102 3.37 -7.31 -11.94
CA ALA A 102 3.32 -8.77 -11.93
C ALA A 102 3.77 -9.29 -10.56
N SER A 103 2.82 -9.70 -9.71
CA SER A 103 3.10 -9.98 -8.29
C SER A 103 3.73 -11.34 -8.06
N LYS A 104 4.67 -11.41 -7.11
CA LYS A 104 5.22 -12.69 -6.59
C LYS A 104 4.27 -13.43 -5.63
N ARG A 105 3.13 -12.83 -5.25
CA ARG A 105 2.16 -13.37 -4.27
C ARG A 105 2.78 -13.74 -2.91
N ARG A 106 3.72 -12.92 -2.46
CA ARG A 106 4.42 -13.02 -1.16
C ARG A 106 4.81 -11.61 -0.70
N ASP A 107 5.52 -11.53 0.42
CA ASP A 107 6.05 -10.26 0.97
C ASP A 107 4.93 -9.25 1.30
N PHE A 108 3.83 -9.73 1.90
CA PHE A 108 2.63 -8.91 2.19
C PHE A 108 2.90 -7.76 3.16
N GLY A 109 3.84 -7.91 4.10
CA GLY A 109 4.33 -6.78 4.89
C GLY A 109 4.93 -5.67 4.02
N VAL A 110 5.75 -6.02 3.02
CA VAL A 110 6.31 -5.02 2.09
C VAL A 110 5.21 -4.41 1.21
N LEU A 111 4.21 -5.21 0.82
CA LEU A 111 3.04 -4.70 0.11
C LEU A 111 2.25 -3.67 0.95
N ARG A 112 2.08 -3.93 2.24
CA ARG A 112 1.43 -2.99 3.16
C ARG A 112 2.24 -1.69 3.31
N GLN A 113 3.57 -1.78 3.34
CA GLN A 113 4.46 -0.61 3.32
C GLN A 113 4.36 0.18 2.01
N LEU A 114 4.18 -0.48 0.86
CA LEU A 114 3.89 0.21 -0.40
C LEU A 114 2.59 1.02 -0.30
N ILE A 115 1.53 0.44 0.28
CA ILE A 115 0.26 1.15 0.50
C ILE A 115 0.44 2.35 1.44
N ASP A 116 1.24 2.24 2.51
CA ASP A 116 1.59 3.38 3.36
C ASP A 116 2.31 4.48 2.56
N ALA A 117 3.33 4.11 1.80
CA ALA A 117 4.11 5.05 1.00
C ALA A 117 3.24 5.78 -0.02
N ILE A 118 2.31 5.07 -0.68
CA ILE A 118 1.32 5.66 -1.59
C ILE A 118 0.46 6.71 -0.89
N ASN A 119 -0.03 6.39 0.30
CA ASN A 119 -0.88 7.32 1.06
C ASN A 119 -0.11 8.53 1.58
N ASP A 120 1.20 8.41 1.83
CA ASP A 120 2.05 9.52 2.29
C ASP A 120 2.41 10.52 1.19
N LEU A 121 2.17 10.20 -0.08
CA LEU A 121 2.45 11.12 -1.21
C LEU A 121 1.55 12.36 -1.25
N ASP A 122 0.45 12.38 -0.50
CA ASP A 122 -0.46 13.53 -0.45
C ASP A 122 -0.52 14.06 0.99
N PRO A 123 0.41 14.93 1.43
CA PRO A 123 0.53 15.30 2.85
C PRO A 123 -0.78 15.84 3.43
N VAL A 124 -1.02 15.60 4.72
CA VAL A 124 -2.24 16.10 5.38
C VAL A 124 -2.23 17.63 5.23
N PRO A 125 -3.31 18.28 4.75
CA PRO A 125 -3.42 19.73 4.88
C PRO A 125 -3.19 20.06 6.36
N ALA A 126 -2.31 21.00 6.67
CA ALA A 126 -2.11 21.42 8.05
C ALA A 126 -3.50 21.69 8.66
N ALA A 127 -3.80 21.07 9.81
CA ALA A 127 -5.09 21.24 10.45
C ALA A 127 -5.35 22.73 10.60
N ASP A 128 -6.51 23.20 10.12
CA ASP A 128 -6.92 24.59 10.34
C ASP A 128 -6.84 24.86 11.85
N PRO A 129 -6.17 25.95 12.27
CA PRO A 129 -6.16 26.31 13.68
C PRO A 129 -7.60 26.54 14.12
N ALA A 130 -8.00 25.84 15.18
CA ALA A 130 -9.32 25.94 15.78
C ALA A 130 -9.63 27.36 16.27
#